data_AF-A0A7C1IM09-F1
#
_entry.id   AF-A0A7C1IM09-F1
#
_cell.length_a   1.000
_cell.length_b   1.000
_cell.length_c   1.000
_cell.angle_alpha   90.00
_cell.angle_beta   90.00
_cell.angle_gamma   90.00
#
_symmetry.space_group_name_H-M   'P 1'
#
loop_
_entity.id
_entity.type
_entity.pdbx_description
1 polymer ?
#
loop_
_entity_poly.entity_id
_entity_poly.type
_entity_poly.pdbx_seq_one_letter_code
_entity_poly.pdbx_strand_id
1 'polypeptide(L)'
;MDQKMKPYFKQERFELYQGDCLEVLGQLPENSVEMIFADPPYHLSNGGFTVHAGRRVSVNKGIWDKSKGLENDFNFHGKWIAACRRVLKPSGTIWISGTYHSIYACGYALQLAGFKLLNDIAWYKSIAAPSLS
;
A
#
# COMPACT_ATOMS: atom_id res chain seq x y z
N MET A 1 -5.86 11.58 -27.04
CA MET A 1 -6.62 12.50 -26.17
C MET A 1 -6.96 11.72 -24.92
N ASP A 2 -6.17 11.87 -23.86
CA ASP A 2 -6.45 11.16 -22.61
C ASP A 2 -7.67 11.80 -21.93
N GLN A 3 -8.74 11.02 -21.81
CA GLN A 3 -9.90 11.43 -21.01
C GLN A 3 -9.50 11.46 -19.54
N LYS A 4 -9.68 12.62 -18.92
CA LYS A 4 -9.54 12.79 -17.47
C LYS A 4 -10.53 11.85 -16.75
N MET A 5 -10.02 11.01 -15.87
CA MET A 5 -10.79 10.04 -15.09
C MET A 5 -11.76 10.80 -14.19
N LYS A 6 -13.03 10.39 -14.22
CA LYS A 6 -14.06 10.96 -13.35
C LYS A 6 -14.11 10.15 -12.04
N PRO A 7 -14.33 10.79 -10.89
CA PRO A 7 -14.61 10.07 -9.66
C PRO A 7 -15.77 9.09 -9.88
N TYR A 8 -15.61 7.87 -9.37
CA TYR A 8 -16.70 6.89 -9.28
C TYR A 8 -17.79 7.40 -8.32
N PHE A 9 -17.37 8.05 -7.24
CA PHE A 9 -18.26 8.69 -6.28
C PHE A 9 -17.65 10.00 -5.78
N LYS A 10 -18.49 11.02 -5.56
CA LYS A 10 -18.06 12.33 -5.10
C LYS A 10 -19.03 12.89 -4.08
N GLN A 11 -18.49 13.36 -2.97
CA GLN A 11 -19.16 14.19 -1.97
C GLN A 11 -18.34 15.45 -1.70
N GLU A 12 -18.86 16.34 -0.87
CA GLU A 12 -18.21 17.61 -0.50
C GLU A 12 -16.78 17.41 0.05
N ARG A 13 -16.55 16.35 0.82
CA ARG A 13 -15.29 16.14 1.57
C ARG A 13 -14.41 15.01 1.06
N PHE A 14 -14.88 14.21 0.09
CA PHE A 14 -14.07 13.15 -0.47
C PHE A 14 -14.52 12.75 -1.88
N GLU A 15 -13.57 12.21 -2.63
CA GLU A 15 -13.78 11.61 -3.93
C GLU A 15 -13.24 10.18 -3.89
N LEU A 16 -13.98 9.25 -4.48
CA LEU A 16 -13.59 7.86 -4.65
C LEU A 16 -13.37 7.60 -6.14
N TYR A 17 -12.21 7.04 -6.45
CA TYR A 17 -11.84 6.67 -7.80
C TYR A 17 -11.80 5.15 -7.92
N GLN A 18 -12.34 4.62 -9.02
CA GLN A 18 -12.27 3.20 -9.35
C GLN A 18 -11.25 3.02 -10.47
N GLY A 19 -10.08 2.51 -10.15
CA GLY A 19 -9.01 2.31 -11.14
C GLY A 19 -7.70 1.88 -10.51
N ASP A 20 -6.68 1.70 -11.36
CA ASP A 20 -5.31 1.51 -10.89
C ASP A 20 -4.79 2.79 -10.23
N CYS A 21 -4.13 2.66 -9.08
CA CYS A 21 -3.70 3.84 -8.34
C CYS A 21 -2.65 4.67 -9.09
N LEU A 22 -1.83 4.06 -9.96
CA LEU A 22 -0.85 4.78 -10.77
C LEU A 22 -1.54 5.65 -11.82
N GLU A 23 -2.63 5.17 -12.40
CA GLU A 23 -3.44 5.94 -13.34
C GLU A 23 -4.12 7.12 -12.65
N VAL A 24 -4.73 6.89 -11.48
CA VAL A 24 -5.38 7.94 -10.69
C VAL A 24 -4.36 8.98 -10.23
N LEU A 25 -3.26 8.53 -9.60
CA LEU A 25 -2.19 9.40 -9.14
C LEU A 25 -1.61 10.19 -10.31
N GLY A 26 -1.42 9.57 -11.48
CA GLY A 26 -0.92 10.20 -12.70
C GLY A 26 -1.70 11.44 -13.16
N GLN A 27 -2.98 11.54 -12.78
CA GLN A 27 -3.83 12.68 -13.13
C GLN A 27 -3.85 13.79 -12.06
N LEU A 28 -3.30 13.52 -10.87
CA LEU A 28 -3.19 14.51 -9.83
C LEU A 28 -2.01 15.45 -10.10
N PRO A 29 -2.14 16.76 -9.81
CA PRO A 29 -1.04 17.70 -9.92
C PRO A 29 0.12 17.30 -9.00
N GLU A 30 1.33 17.68 -9.38
CA GLU A 30 2.49 17.55 -8.48
C GLU A 30 2.30 18.40 -7.22
N ASN A 31 2.87 17.96 -6.10
CA ASN A 31 2.83 18.70 -4.84
C ASN A 31 1.40 19.14 -4.44
N SER A 32 0.40 18.27 -4.65
CA SER A 32 -1.01 18.57 -4.40
C SER A 32 -1.56 17.93 -3.13
N VAL A 33 -0.89 16.91 -2.59
CA VAL A 33 -1.37 16.14 -1.43
C VAL A 33 -0.49 16.40 -0.20
N GLU A 34 -1.11 16.67 0.94
CA GLU A 34 -0.44 16.89 2.24
C GLU A 34 -0.08 15.59 2.95
N MET A 35 -0.94 14.58 2.87
CA MET A 35 -0.77 13.32 3.58
C MET A 35 -1.25 12.15 2.72
N ILE A 36 -0.45 11.09 2.67
CA ILE A 36 -0.80 9.83 2.02
C ILE A 36 -0.82 8.73 3.07
N PHE A 37 -1.84 7.89 3.03
CA PHE A 37 -1.88 6.61 3.76
C PHE A 37 -2.02 5.48 2.73
N ALA A 38 -1.15 4.49 2.79
CA ALA A 38 -1.13 3.36 1.87
C ALA A 38 -1.11 2.03 2.64
N ASP A 39 -2.06 1.16 2.31
CA ASP A 39 -2.07 -0.24 2.73
C ASP A 39 -1.87 -1.16 1.50
N PRO A 40 -0.62 -1.29 0.99
CA PRO A 40 -0.35 -2.07 -0.22
C PRO A 40 -0.56 -3.57 0.01
N PRO A 41 -0.61 -4.39 -1.07
CA PRO A 41 -0.55 -5.85 -0.95
C PRO A 41 0.67 -6.31 -0.13
N TYR A 42 0.48 -7.34 0.71
CA TYR A 42 1.55 -7.91 1.55
C TYR A 42 2.12 -9.19 0.95
N HIS A 43 1.54 -9.65 -0.16
CA HIS A 43 1.92 -10.85 -0.89
C HIS A 43 1.75 -12.15 -0.10
N LEU A 44 0.67 -12.23 0.69
CA LEU A 44 0.39 -13.34 1.62
C LEU A 44 -0.46 -14.45 1.02
N SER A 45 -1.05 -14.25 -0.16
CA SER A 45 -1.95 -15.22 -0.78
C SER A 45 -1.18 -16.37 -1.43
N ASN A 46 -0.67 -17.29 -0.61
CA ASN A 46 0.21 -18.39 -1.02
C ASN A 46 -0.45 -19.78 -0.98
N GLY A 47 -1.78 -19.86 -0.80
CA GLY A 47 -2.50 -21.13 -0.67
C GLY A 47 -2.47 -21.74 0.73
N GLY A 48 -1.84 -21.08 1.70
CA GLY A 48 -1.82 -21.49 3.10
C GLY A 48 -3.12 -21.23 3.86
N PHE A 49 -3.04 -21.39 5.17
CA PHE A 49 -4.12 -21.11 6.11
C PHE A 49 -3.61 -20.41 7.37
N THR A 50 -4.49 -19.71 8.06
CA THR A 50 -4.26 -19.12 9.39
C THR A 50 -5.43 -19.46 10.31
N VAL A 51 -5.34 -19.06 11.57
CA VAL A 51 -6.43 -19.18 12.55
C VAL A 51 -7.06 -17.82 12.76
N HIS A 52 -8.38 -17.72 12.61
CA HIS A 52 -9.13 -16.54 12.99
C HIS A 52 -10.29 -16.96 13.88
N ALA A 53 -10.37 -16.38 15.09
CA ALA A 53 -11.39 -16.73 16.09
C ALA A 53 -11.49 -18.25 16.35
N GLY A 54 -10.34 -18.93 16.48
CA GLY A 54 -10.26 -20.38 16.72
C GLY A 54 -10.59 -21.27 15.52
N ARG A 55 -10.82 -20.70 14.33
CA ARG A 55 -11.15 -21.45 13.11
C ARG A 55 -10.05 -21.34 12.07
N ARG A 56 -9.79 -22.43 11.35
CA ARG A 56 -8.92 -22.43 10.17
C ARG A 56 -9.57 -21.61 9.06
N VAL A 57 -8.85 -20.60 8.57
CA VAL A 57 -9.26 -19.73 7.47
C VAL A 57 -8.17 -19.66 6.42
N SER A 58 -8.52 -19.47 5.15
CA SER A 58 -7.53 -19.30 4.08
C SER A 58 -6.79 -17.97 4.26
N VAL A 59 -5.49 -17.95 3.94
CA VAL A 59 -4.72 -16.70 3.87
C VAL A 59 -4.95 -15.94 2.56
N ASN A 60 -5.62 -16.54 1.58
CA ASN A 60 -5.82 -15.94 0.27
C ASN A 60 -6.82 -14.79 0.35
N LYS A 61 -6.34 -13.56 0.12
CA LYS A 61 -7.14 -12.33 0.09
C LYS A 61 -7.63 -11.98 -1.31
N GLY A 62 -6.83 -12.30 -2.32
CA GLY A 62 -7.14 -12.01 -3.72
C GLY A 62 -5.95 -12.26 -4.64
N ILE A 63 -6.20 -12.23 -5.95
CA ILE A 63 -5.15 -12.41 -6.97
C ILE A 63 -4.10 -11.29 -6.89
N TRP A 64 -4.52 -10.09 -6.51
CA TRP A 64 -3.67 -8.91 -6.30
C TRP A 64 -2.69 -9.06 -5.13
N ASP A 65 -2.90 -10.02 -4.22
CA ASP A 65 -2.04 -10.30 -3.06
C ASP A 65 -1.19 -11.57 -3.26
N LYS A 66 -1.12 -12.10 -4.49
CA LYS A 66 -0.19 -13.18 -4.82
C LYS A 66 1.16 -12.59 -5.19
N SER A 67 2.24 -13.09 -4.57
CA SER A 67 3.61 -12.74 -4.96
C SER A 67 3.85 -13.09 -6.43
N LYS A 68 4.58 -12.23 -7.12
CA LYS A 68 5.10 -12.46 -8.48
C LYS A 68 6.61 -12.68 -8.48
N GLY A 69 7.19 -12.98 -7.31
CA GLY A 69 8.62 -13.11 -7.08
C GLY A 69 9.23 -11.81 -6.53
N LEU A 70 10.31 -11.96 -5.76
CA LEU A 70 10.93 -10.89 -4.98
C LEU A 70 11.18 -9.60 -5.78
N GLU A 71 11.78 -9.73 -6.97
CA GLU A 71 12.11 -8.58 -7.81
C GLU A 71 10.86 -7.86 -8.35
N ASN A 72 9.86 -8.62 -8.80
CA ASN A 72 8.61 -8.05 -9.30
C ASN A 72 7.82 -7.37 -8.18
N ASP A 73 7.80 -7.97 -6.99
CA ASP A 73 7.15 -7.43 -5.80
C ASP A 73 7.84 -6.13 -5.34
N PHE A 74 9.18 -6.09 -5.36
CA PHE A 74 9.93 -4.87 -5.07
C PHE A 74 9.72 -3.77 -6.12
N ASN A 75 9.74 -4.14 -7.41
CA ASN A 75 9.46 -3.22 -8.51
C ASN A 75 8.04 -2.64 -8.43
N PHE A 76 7.07 -3.44 -7.96
CA PHE A 76 5.73 -2.95 -7.67
C PHE A 76 5.76 -1.85 -6.59
N HIS A 77 6.46 -2.06 -5.47
CA HIS A 77 6.61 -1.04 -4.43
C HIS A 77 7.27 0.24 -4.94
N GLY A 78 8.34 0.13 -5.72
CA GLY A 78 9.02 1.28 -6.31
C GLY A 78 8.12 2.15 -7.17
N LYS A 79 7.27 1.54 -8.02
CA LYS A 79 6.39 2.27 -8.95
C LYS A 79 5.37 3.15 -8.23
N TRP A 80 4.62 2.61 -7.28
CA TRP A 80 3.57 3.37 -6.61
C TRP A 80 4.14 4.37 -5.60
N ILE A 81 5.26 4.05 -4.93
CA ILE A 81 5.93 4.99 -4.03
C ILE A 81 6.46 6.20 -4.80
N ALA A 82 7.03 5.98 -6.00
CA ALA A 82 7.46 7.09 -6.86
C ALA A 82 6.29 7.97 -7.32
N ALA A 83 5.15 7.37 -7.67
CA ALA A 83 3.93 8.11 -8.02
C ALA A 83 3.41 8.94 -6.82
N CYS A 84 3.42 8.36 -5.62
CA CYS A 84 3.10 9.06 -4.37
C CYS A 84 4.06 10.22 -4.11
N ARG A 85 5.37 10.03 -4.32
CA ARG A 85 6.37 11.08 -4.11
C ARG A 85 6.13 12.30 -4.99
N ARG A 86 5.73 12.10 -6.25
CA ARG A 86 5.44 13.20 -7.19
C ARG A 86 4.26 14.06 -6.73
N VAL A 87 3.19 13.43 -6.24
CA VAL A 87 1.97 14.17 -5.84
C VAL A 87 2.06 14.75 -4.42
N LEU A 88 2.91 14.19 -3.56
CA LEU A 88 3.08 14.66 -2.19
C LEU A 88 3.83 15.99 -2.16
N LYS A 89 3.33 16.94 -1.37
CA LYS A 89 3.99 18.23 -1.12
C LYS A 89 5.37 18.03 -0.48
N PRO A 90 6.32 18.98 -0.63
CA PRO A 90 7.63 18.89 0.02
C PRO A 90 7.55 18.81 1.55
N SER A 91 6.52 19.41 2.15
CA SER A 91 6.19 19.36 3.58
C SER A 91 5.22 18.23 3.97
N GLY A 92 4.80 17.40 3.00
CA GLY A 92 3.83 16.35 3.22
C GLY A 92 4.42 15.10 3.87
N THR A 93 3.55 14.20 4.32
CA THR A 93 3.92 12.93 4.97
C THR A 93 3.25 11.73 4.31
N ILE A 94 3.91 10.57 4.37
CA ILE A 94 3.35 9.30 3.92
C ILE A 94 3.44 8.26 5.04
N TRP A 95 2.36 7.50 5.21
CA TRP A 95 2.26 6.35 6.09
C TRP A 95 2.02 5.11 5.24
N ILE A 96 2.81 4.06 5.46
CA ILE A 96 2.67 2.77 4.79
C ILE A 96 2.49 1.69 5.85
N SER A 97 1.39 0.95 5.80
CA SER A 97 1.21 -0.24 6.62
C SER A 97 1.81 -1.47 5.95
N GLY A 98 2.28 -2.41 6.77
CA GLY A 98 2.89 -3.63 6.29
C GLY A 98 3.07 -4.65 7.42
N THR A 99 3.38 -5.88 7.03
CA THR A 99 3.97 -6.87 7.94
C THR A 99 5.42 -7.12 7.54
N TYR A 100 6.15 -7.96 8.29
CA TYR A 100 7.53 -8.34 7.96
C TYR A 100 7.73 -8.84 6.51
N HIS A 101 6.68 -9.31 5.84
CA HIS A 101 6.72 -9.76 4.45
C HIS A 101 6.92 -8.63 3.43
N SER A 102 6.45 -7.41 3.73
CA SER A 102 6.44 -6.28 2.78
C SER A 102 7.07 -5.01 3.32
N ILE A 103 7.08 -4.80 4.64
CA ILE A 103 7.46 -3.52 5.24
C ILE A 103 8.94 -3.17 5.00
N TYR A 104 9.83 -4.16 4.99
CA TYR A 104 11.25 -3.94 4.70
C TYR A 104 11.50 -3.52 3.24
N ALA A 105 10.81 -4.17 2.30
CA ALA A 105 10.86 -3.80 0.89
C ALA A 105 10.30 -2.38 0.66
N CYS A 106 9.18 -2.03 1.32
CA CYS A 106 8.61 -0.69 1.29
C CYS A 106 9.58 0.35 1.89
N GLY A 107 10.20 0.04 3.04
CA GLY A 107 11.17 0.91 3.70
C GLY A 107 12.38 1.21 2.81
N TYR A 108 12.91 0.20 2.13
CA TYR A 108 14.01 0.39 1.18
C TYR A 108 13.58 1.20 -0.05
N ALA A 109 12.40 0.93 -0.61
CA ALA A 109 11.86 1.70 -1.73
C ALA A 109 11.59 3.17 -1.37
N LEU A 110 11.12 3.47 -0.15
CA LEU A 110 10.99 4.83 0.37
C LEU A 110 12.34 5.57 0.39
N GLN A 111 13.40 4.91 0.86
CA GLN A 111 14.74 5.51 0.88
C GLN A 111 15.25 5.80 -0.53
N LEU A 112 15.10 4.86 -1.47
CA LEU A 112 15.46 5.07 -2.89
C LEU A 112 14.69 6.25 -3.52
N ALA A 113 13.43 6.44 -3.14
CA ALA A 113 12.60 7.55 -3.60
C ALA A 113 12.89 8.89 -2.88
N GLY A 114 13.90 8.93 -2.00
CA GLY A 114 14.36 10.14 -1.32
C GLY A 114 13.47 10.58 -0.15
N PHE A 115 12.64 9.68 0.40
CA PHE A 115 11.92 9.97 1.64
C PHE A 115 12.87 9.92 2.85
N LYS A 116 12.61 10.81 3.81
CA LYS A 116 13.21 10.73 5.14
C LYS A 116 12.31 9.90 6.04
N LEU A 117 12.78 8.72 6.47
CA LEU A 117 12.09 7.93 7.48
C LEU A 117 12.15 8.66 8.82
N LEU A 118 10.98 8.92 9.42
CA LEU A 118 10.87 9.61 10.70
C LEU A 118 10.71 8.62 11.85
N ASN A 119 9.77 7.69 11.72
CA ASN A 119 9.44 6.71 12.75
C ASN A 119 8.94 5.42 12.09
N ASP A 120 9.13 4.31 12.79
CA ASP A 120 8.38 3.08 12.60
C ASP A 120 7.41 2.93 13.79
N ILE A 121 6.14 2.64 13.50
CA ILE A 121 5.09 2.51 14.52
C ILE A 121 4.52 1.11 14.48
N ALA A 122 4.73 0.37 15.58
CA ALA A 122 4.19 -0.97 15.73
C ALA A 122 2.71 -0.92 16.16
N TRP A 123 1.82 -1.49 15.34
CA TRP A 123 0.44 -1.74 15.73
C TRP A 123 0.34 -3.05 16.55
N TYR A 124 0.30 -2.91 17.87
CA TYR A 124 0.12 -4.05 18.79
C TYR A 124 -1.34 -4.52 18.80
N LYS A 125 -1.57 -5.76 18.36
CA LYS A 125 -2.90 -6.42 18.38
C LYS A 125 -2.99 -7.34 19.59
N SER A 126 -3.82 -6.96 20.57
CA SER A 126 -3.99 -7.70 21.84
C SER A 126 -4.57 -9.12 21.68
N ILE A 127 -5.23 -9.42 20.55
CA ILE A 127 -5.81 -10.72 20.23
C ILE A 127 -5.32 -11.15 18.85
N ALA A 128 -4.00 -11.25 18.67
CA ALA A 128 -3.44 -11.81 17.45
C ALA A 128 -3.80 -13.31 17.34
N ALA A 129 -3.98 -13.80 16.12
CA ALA A 129 -4.17 -15.23 15.86
C ALA A 129 -3.05 -16.03 16.57
N PRO A 130 -3.39 -17.07 17.36
CA PRO A 130 -2.36 -17.86 18.02
C PRO A 130 -1.46 -18.51 16.96
N SER A 131 -0.16 -18.53 17.24
CA SER A 131 0.77 -19.38 16.51
C SER A 131 0.34 -20.83 16.67
N LEU A 132 0.03 -21.52 15.57
CA LEU A 132 -0.07 -22.99 15.54
C LEU A 132 1.29 -23.62 15.18
N SER A 133 2.37 -23.08 15.75
CA SER A 133 3.71 -23.67 15.66
C SER A 133 3.87 -24.76 16.70
#